data_AF-A0A6N7B5A3-F1
#
_entry.id   AF-A0A6N7B5A3-F1
#
_cell.length_a   1.000
_cell.length_b   1.000
_cell.length_c   1.000
_cell.angle_alpha   90.00
_cell.angle_beta   90.00
_cell.angle_gamma   90.00
#
_symmetry.space_group_name_H-M   'P 1'
#
loop_
_entity.id
_entity.type
_entity.pdbx_description
1 polymer ?
#
loop_
_entity_poly.entity_id
_entity_poly.type
_entity_poly.pdbx_seq_one_letter_code
_entity_poly.pdbx_strand_id
1 'polypeptide(L)'
;MTTGFSTNHDIFQRLKAIFLAAKEDYEGGYIFSIRSLVQAEIFDSELEQAGELLRAGYVGAAAVIAGVVLETALRDSCSQRSIDMGKLDKMNADMAKAGVYSILVQKQITAFADIRNNAAHGNYEKFNNDDIVSMISRIERILAEHLGN
;
A
#
# COMPACT_ATOMS: atom_id res chain seq x y z
N MET A 1 -51.66 12.60 -9.07
CA MET A 1 -50.48 11.89 -8.54
C MET A 1 -50.58 10.43 -8.96
N THR A 2 -50.01 10.06 -10.09
CA THR A 2 -50.10 8.69 -10.63
C THR A 2 -48.86 7.92 -10.17
N THR A 3 -49.02 7.07 -9.16
CA THR A 3 -48.04 6.06 -8.77
C THR A 3 -47.98 5.01 -9.88
N GLY A 4 -47.01 5.11 -10.78
CA GLY A 4 -46.77 4.10 -11.80
C GLY A 4 -46.34 2.79 -11.14
N PHE A 5 -47.16 1.75 -11.24
CA PHE A 5 -46.80 0.42 -10.77
C PHE A 5 -45.69 -0.15 -11.67
N SER A 6 -44.50 -0.35 -11.12
CA SER A 6 -43.41 -1.06 -11.78
C SER A 6 -43.82 -2.51 -12.00
N THR A 7 -43.78 -3.02 -13.24
CA THR A 7 -44.02 -4.44 -13.49
C THR A 7 -42.78 -5.27 -13.10
N ASN A 8 -42.97 -6.58 -12.91
CA ASN A 8 -41.82 -7.50 -12.73
C ASN A 8 -40.83 -7.41 -13.90
N HIS A 9 -41.31 -7.09 -15.11
CA HIS A 9 -40.46 -6.85 -16.27
C HIS A 9 -39.61 -5.58 -16.11
N ASP A 10 -40.22 -4.47 -15.67
CA ASP A 10 -39.50 -3.21 -15.43
C ASP A 10 -38.45 -3.35 -14.33
N ILE A 11 -38.78 -4.09 -13.26
CA ILE A 11 -37.85 -4.41 -12.18
C ILE A 11 -36.70 -5.26 -12.72
N PHE A 12 -36.99 -6.30 -13.52
CA PHE A 12 -35.97 -7.15 -14.12
C PHE A 12 -35.02 -6.37 -15.03
N GLN A 13 -35.53 -5.49 -15.90
CA GLN A 13 -34.67 -4.70 -16.79
C GLN A 13 -33.76 -3.73 -16.02
N ARG A 14 -34.27 -3.11 -14.93
CA ARG A 14 -33.45 -2.25 -14.06
C ARG A 14 -32.35 -3.04 -13.37
N LEU A 15 -32.67 -4.19 -12.77
CA LEU A 15 -31.68 -5.05 -12.12
C LEU A 15 -30.65 -5.57 -13.12
N LYS A 16 -31.08 -5.96 -14.33
CA LYS A 16 -30.19 -6.38 -15.42
C LYS A 16 -29.21 -5.28 -15.82
N ALA A 17 -29.68 -4.04 -15.95
CA ALA A 17 -28.82 -2.90 -16.27
C ALA A 17 -27.77 -2.64 -15.19
N ILE A 18 -28.16 -2.69 -13.90
CA ILE A 18 -27.25 -2.54 -12.76
C ILE A 18 -26.19 -3.66 -12.77
N PHE A 19 -26.60 -4.91 -12.99
CA PHE A 19 -25.68 -6.04 -13.06
C PHE A 19 -24.72 -5.96 -14.26
N LEU A 20 -25.20 -5.49 -15.42
CA LEU A 20 -24.34 -5.30 -16.59
C LEU A 20 -23.30 -4.20 -16.36
N ALA A 21 -23.70 -3.07 -15.76
CA ALA A 21 -22.77 -2.01 -15.38
C ALA A 21 -21.73 -2.51 -14.36
N ALA A 22 -22.16 -3.19 -13.30
CA ALA A 22 -21.24 -3.76 -12.32
C ALA A 22 -20.28 -4.81 -12.91
N LYS A 23 -20.76 -5.59 -13.90
CA LYS A 23 -19.94 -6.53 -14.66
C LYS A 23 -18.92 -5.79 -15.52
N GLU A 24 -19.32 -4.72 -16.20
CA GLU A 24 -18.44 -3.88 -17.00
C GLU A 24 -17.38 -3.18 -16.14
N ASP A 25 -17.74 -2.69 -14.95
CA ASP A 25 -16.81 -2.11 -13.98
C ASP A 25 -15.78 -3.14 -13.49
N TYR A 26 -16.21 -4.39 -13.29
CA TYR A 26 -15.34 -5.50 -12.91
C TYR A 26 -14.41 -5.93 -14.04
N GLU A 27 -14.95 -6.17 -15.23
CA GLU A 27 -14.19 -6.60 -16.42
C GLU A 27 -13.27 -5.49 -16.94
N GLY A 28 -13.70 -4.23 -16.84
CA GLY A 28 -12.94 -3.05 -17.24
C GLY A 28 -11.87 -2.60 -16.24
N GLY A 29 -11.78 -3.25 -15.07
CA GLY A 29 -10.73 -3.00 -14.09
C GLY A 29 -10.95 -1.79 -13.17
N TYR A 30 -12.08 -1.09 -13.28
CA TYR A 30 -12.38 0.13 -12.52
C TYR A 30 -12.43 -0.09 -11.00
N ILE A 31 -12.86 -1.29 -10.57
CA ILE A 31 -12.86 -1.66 -9.14
C ILE A 31 -11.42 -1.78 -8.61
N PHE A 32 -10.48 -2.25 -9.43
CA PHE A 32 -9.07 -2.35 -9.06
C PHE A 32 -8.42 -0.96 -8.99
N SER A 33 -8.78 -0.04 -9.89
CA SER A 33 -8.29 1.34 -9.81
C SER A 33 -8.78 2.07 -8.57
N ILE A 34 -10.05 1.89 -8.17
CA ILE A 34 -10.57 2.49 -6.93
C ILE A 34 -9.84 1.92 -5.71
N ARG A 35 -9.62 0.60 -5.67
CA ARG A 35 -8.85 -0.03 -4.59
C ARG A 35 -7.44 0.56 -4.49
N SER A 36 -6.74 0.71 -5.61
CA SER A 36 -5.39 1.30 -5.61
C SER A 36 -5.38 2.73 -5.09
N LEU A 37 -6.35 3.57 -5.50
CA LEU A 37 -6.47 4.95 -5.03
C LEU A 37 -6.70 5.02 -3.51
N VAL A 38 -7.64 4.22 -3.00
CA VAL A 38 -7.91 4.14 -1.57
C VAL A 38 -6.68 3.66 -0.80
N GLN A 39 -5.95 2.68 -1.34
CA GLN A 39 -4.74 2.16 -0.72
C GLN A 39 -3.64 3.23 -0.65
N ALA A 40 -3.46 4.01 -1.71
CA ALA A 40 -2.52 5.13 -1.73
C ALA A 40 -2.87 6.18 -0.66
N GLU A 41 -4.15 6.54 -0.53
CA GLU A 41 -4.58 7.52 0.48
C GLU A 41 -4.43 7.02 1.92
N ILE A 42 -4.64 5.71 2.15
CA ILE A 42 -4.34 5.08 3.43
C ILE A 42 -2.83 5.14 3.72
N PHE A 43 -1.97 4.81 2.76
CA PHE A 43 -0.52 4.86 2.95
C PHE A 43 -0.03 6.28 3.24
N ASP A 44 -0.53 7.29 2.52
CA ASP A 44 -0.19 8.69 2.77
C ASP A 44 -0.61 9.11 4.19
N SER A 45 -1.82 8.73 4.61
CA SER A 45 -2.33 8.99 5.97
C SER A 45 -1.51 8.29 7.06
N GLU A 46 -1.02 7.08 6.82
CA GLU A 46 -0.19 6.32 7.76
C GLU A 46 1.24 6.89 7.85
N LEU A 47 1.81 7.34 6.73
CA LEU A 47 3.12 8.01 6.71
C LEU A 47 3.06 9.39 7.38
N GLU A 48 1.96 10.13 7.22
CA GLU A 48 1.72 11.36 7.96
C GLU A 48 1.65 11.10 9.47
N GLN A 49 0.92 10.05 9.90
CA GLN A 49 0.86 9.62 11.29
C GLN A 49 2.24 9.23 11.85
N ALA A 50 3.06 8.53 11.07
CA ALA A 50 4.44 8.23 11.45
C ALA A 50 5.25 9.52 11.66
N GLY A 51 5.05 10.53 10.82
CA GLY A 51 5.64 11.86 10.97
C GLY A 51 5.20 12.57 12.25
N GLU A 52 3.91 12.52 12.61
CA GLU A 52 3.40 13.10 13.84
C GLU A 52 3.94 12.40 15.10
N LEU A 53 3.99 11.06 15.08
CA LEU A 53 4.58 10.28 16.17
C LEU A 53 6.05 10.63 16.38
N LEU A 54 6.81 10.81 15.28
CA LEU A 54 8.20 11.22 15.35
C LEU A 54 8.34 12.62 15.97
N ARG A 55 7.49 13.58 15.56
CA ARG A 55 7.44 14.93 16.15
C ARG A 55 7.13 14.91 17.65
N ALA A 56 6.27 13.98 18.08
CA ALA A 56 5.94 13.76 19.48
C ALA A 56 6.98 12.95 20.27
N GLY A 57 8.09 12.53 19.64
CA GLY A 57 9.19 11.79 20.27
C GLY A 57 8.99 10.27 20.33
N TYR A 58 7.93 9.74 19.71
CA TYR A 58 7.65 8.30 19.64
C TYR A 58 8.37 7.64 18.45
N VAL A 59 9.71 7.66 18.49
CA VAL A 59 10.58 7.23 17.38
C VAL A 59 10.33 5.78 16.97
N GLY A 60 10.22 4.86 17.95
CA GLY A 60 9.94 3.45 17.69
C GLY A 60 8.59 3.22 17.02
N ALA A 61 7.54 3.92 17.48
CA ALA A 61 6.21 3.81 16.91
C ALA A 61 6.18 4.35 15.47
N ALA A 62 6.82 5.49 15.22
CA ALA A 62 6.97 6.06 13.89
C ALA A 62 7.66 5.08 12.92
N ALA A 63 8.77 4.47 13.35
CA ALA A 63 9.50 3.48 12.57
C ALA A 63 8.67 2.23 12.24
N VAL A 64 7.87 1.74 13.21
CA VAL A 64 6.99 0.59 13.00
C VAL A 64 5.90 0.93 11.99
N ILE A 65 5.21 2.07 12.11
CA ILE A 65 4.13 2.45 11.19
C ILE A 65 4.68 2.61 9.77
N ALA A 66 5.76 3.39 9.59
CA ALA A 66 6.38 3.57 8.27
C ALA A 66 6.81 2.23 7.66
N GLY A 67 7.37 1.32 8.46
CA GLY A 67 7.78 0.01 7.98
C GLY A 67 6.60 -0.92 7.64
N VAL A 68 5.46 -0.79 8.31
CA VAL A 68 4.22 -1.51 7.97
C VAL A 68 3.67 -1.05 6.62
N VAL A 69 3.69 0.26 6.34
CA VAL A 69 3.33 0.81 5.02
C VAL A 69 4.17 0.17 3.93
N LEU A 70 5.50 0.17 4.11
CA LEU A 70 6.42 -0.44 3.15
C LEU A 70 6.17 -1.94 2.96
N GLU A 71 5.99 -2.70 4.04
CA GLU A 71 5.72 -4.14 3.95
C GLU A 71 4.41 -4.42 3.20
N THR A 72 3.36 -3.64 3.49
CA THR A 72 2.04 -3.80 2.86
C THR A 72 2.10 -3.48 1.37
N ALA A 73 2.73 -2.37 0.98
CA ALA A 73 2.92 -2.01 -0.42
C ALA A 73 3.73 -3.06 -1.19
N LEU A 74 4.76 -3.64 -0.57
CA LEU A 74 5.54 -4.72 -1.17
C LEU A 74 4.70 -5.99 -1.36
N ARG A 75 3.83 -6.34 -0.39
CA ARG A 75 2.91 -7.49 -0.50
C ARG A 75 1.89 -7.29 -1.63
N ASP A 76 1.30 -6.11 -1.71
CA ASP A 76 0.31 -5.79 -2.73
C ASP A 76 0.95 -5.84 -4.13
N SER A 77 2.13 -5.26 -4.28
CA SER A 77 2.91 -5.29 -5.53
C SER A 77 3.29 -6.71 -5.95
N CYS A 78 3.68 -7.58 -5.00
CA CYS A 78 3.90 -9.00 -5.26
C CYS A 78 2.64 -9.69 -5.81
N SER A 79 1.48 -9.42 -5.19
CA SER A 79 0.20 -10.03 -5.61
C SER A 79 -0.16 -9.67 -7.06
N GLN A 80 0.08 -8.42 -7.45
CA GLN A 80 -0.19 -7.91 -8.80
C GLN A 80 0.76 -8.51 -9.86
N ARG A 81 1.98 -8.87 -9.45
CA ARG A 81 3.05 -9.36 -10.34
C ARG A 81 3.24 -10.87 -10.29
N SER A 82 2.37 -11.59 -9.58
CA SER A 82 2.48 -13.05 -9.37
C SER A 82 3.85 -13.46 -8.80
N ILE A 83 4.39 -12.66 -7.89
CA ILE A 83 5.61 -12.95 -7.13
C ILE A 83 5.21 -13.61 -5.81
N ASP A 84 5.89 -14.67 -5.42
CA ASP A 84 5.62 -15.38 -4.17
C ASP A 84 5.75 -14.47 -2.94
N MET A 85 4.68 -14.37 -2.16
CA MET A 85 4.69 -13.66 -0.89
C MET A 85 5.54 -14.40 0.15
N GLY A 86 6.22 -13.62 1.00
CA GLY A 86 7.08 -14.18 2.03
C GLY A 86 7.49 -13.16 3.10
N LYS A 87 8.70 -13.33 3.63
CA LYS A 87 9.35 -12.32 4.46
C LYS A 87 9.71 -11.09 3.60
N LEU A 88 9.73 -9.91 4.22
CA LEU A 88 10.04 -8.64 3.55
C LEU A 88 11.33 -8.73 2.73
N ASP A 89 12.41 -9.27 3.30
CA ASP A 89 13.70 -9.42 2.60
C ASP A 89 13.62 -10.27 1.34
N LYS A 90 12.84 -11.36 1.39
CA LYS A 90 12.63 -12.24 0.22
C LYS A 90 11.86 -11.49 -0.85
N MET A 91 10.75 -10.85 -0.49
CA MET A 91 9.92 -10.09 -1.42
C MET A 91 10.72 -8.95 -2.07
N ASN A 92 11.54 -8.24 -1.28
CA ASN A 92 12.43 -7.19 -1.77
C ASN A 92 13.43 -7.72 -2.80
N ALA A 93 14.11 -8.82 -2.47
CA ALA A 93 15.07 -9.44 -3.38
C ALA A 93 14.42 -9.94 -4.67
N ASP A 94 13.24 -10.55 -4.58
CA ASP A 94 12.56 -11.11 -5.75
C ASP A 94 11.98 -10.01 -6.66
N MET A 95 11.51 -8.89 -6.09
CA MET A 95 11.13 -7.71 -6.87
C MET A 95 12.31 -7.04 -7.59
N ALA A 96 13.46 -6.92 -6.94
CA ALA A 96 14.66 -6.42 -7.58
C ALA A 96 15.12 -7.33 -8.73
N LYS A 97 15.08 -8.66 -8.55
CA LYS A 97 15.36 -9.65 -9.60
C LYS A 97 14.37 -9.57 -10.77
N ALA A 98 13.10 -9.30 -10.46
CA ALA A 98 12.06 -9.08 -11.47
C ALA A 98 12.17 -7.71 -12.18
N GLY A 99 13.14 -6.87 -11.80
CA GLY A 99 13.39 -5.58 -12.44
C GLY A 99 12.40 -4.48 -12.05
N VAL A 100 11.62 -4.66 -10.97
CA VAL A 100 10.64 -3.66 -10.50
C VAL A 100 11.34 -2.37 -10.07
N TYR A 101 12.51 -2.52 -9.44
CA TYR A 101 13.37 -1.41 -9.07
C TYR A 101 14.84 -1.81 -9.07
N SER A 102 15.72 -0.81 -9.03
CA SER A 102 17.17 -1.03 -9.05
C SER A 102 17.70 -1.67 -7.77
N ILE A 103 18.91 -2.23 -7.85
CA ILE A 103 19.66 -2.75 -6.70
C ILE A 103 19.87 -1.66 -5.63
N LEU A 104 19.95 -0.38 -6.02
CA LEU A 104 20.06 0.72 -5.08
C LEU A 104 18.81 0.83 -4.20
N VAL A 105 17.61 0.76 -4.81
CA VAL A 105 16.33 0.77 -4.09
C VAL A 105 16.20 -0.46 -3.20
N GLN A 106 16.62 -1.63 -3.70
CA GLN A 106 16.64 -2.86 -2.91
C GLN A 106 17.43 -2.69 -1.60
N LYS A 107 18.63 -2.10 -1.67
CA LYS A 107 19.48 -1.85 -0.49
C LYS A 107 18.83 -0.88 0.50
N GLN A 108 18.13 0.15 0.00
CA GLN A 108 17.38 1.08 0.85
C GLN A 108 16.24 0.37 1.59
N ILE A 109 15.45 -0.43 0.87
CA ILE A 109 14.36 -1.22 1.46
C ILE A 109 14.90 -2.18 2.53
N THR A 110 16.06 -2.82 2.29
CA THR A 110 16.72 -3.66 3.30
C THR A 110 17.11 -2.88 4.55
N ALA A 111 17.63 -1.66 4.42
CA ALA A 111 17.94 -0.82 5.57
C ALA A 111 16.67 -0.45 6.37
N PHE A 112 15.57 -0.12 5.68
CA PHE A 112 14.30 0.20 6.34
C PHE A 112 13.67 -1.01 7.03
N ALA A 113 13.83 -2.20 6.44
CA ALA A 113 13.40 -3.46 7.06
C ALA A 113 14.15 -3.71 8.39
N ASP A 114 15.45 -3.43 8.42
CA ASP A 114 16.26 -3.55 9.62
C ASP A 114 15.84 -2.53 10.70
N ILE A 115 15.62 -1.26 10.32
CA ILE A 115 15.08 -0.23 11.22
C ILE A 115 13.75 -0.68 11.83
N ARG A 116 12.80 -1.10 11.01
CA ARG A 116 11.48 -1.57 11.47
C ARG A 116 11.60 -2.78 12.39
N ASN A 117 12.49 -3.73 12.09
CA ASN A 117 12.70 -4.91 12.94
C ASN A 117 13.28 -4.51 14.30
N ASN A 118 14.29 -3.65 14.33
CA ASN A 118 14.84 -3.12 15.58
C ASN A 118 13.78 -2.37 16.39
N ALA A 119 12.96 -1.54 15.73
CA ALA A 119 11.86 -0.83 16.38
C ALA A 119 10.83 -1.79 16.98
N ALA A 120 10.40 -2.82 16.24
CA ALA A 120 9.44 -3.81 16.72
C ALA A 120 9.97 -4.66 17.90
N HIS A 121 11.29 -4.77 18.04
CA HIS A 121 11.96 -5.46 19.14
C HIS A 121 12.41 -4.52 20.28
N GLY A 122 12.16 -3.22 20.19
CA GLY A 122 12.48 -2.23 21.22
C GLY A 122 13.95 -1.75 21.23
N ASN A 123 14.72 -2.06 20.19
CA ASN A 123 16.13 -1.67 20.06
C ASN A 123 16.27 -0.26 19.46
N TYR A 124 15.74 0.76 20.15
CA TYR A 124 15.68 2.13 19.65
C TYR A 124 17.05 2.83 19.57
N GLU A 125 18.08 2.28 20.20
CA GLU A 125 19.45 2.77 20.14
C GLU A 125 20.16 2.48 18.81
N LYS A 126 19.56 1.66 17.95
CA LYS A 126 20.12 1.25 16.65
C LYS A 126 19.85 2.23 15.52
N PHE A 127 19.01 3.22 15.74
CA PHE A 127 18.62 4.23 14.77
C PHE A 127 18.30 5.54 15.49
N ASN A 128 18.23 6.63 14.74
CA ASN A 128 17.92 7.95 15.27
C ASN A 128 16.76 8.61 14.51
N ASN A 129 16.37 9.81 14.93
CA ASN A 129 15.27 10.55 14.32
C ASN A 129 15.50 10.84 12.82
N ASP A 130 16.72 11.18 12.42
CA ASP A 130 17.04 11.51 11.03
C ASP A 130 16.91 10.26 10.14
N ASP A 131 17.25 9.08 10.66
CA ASP A 131 17.03 7.81 9.96
C ASP A 131 15.53 7.59 9.69
N ILE A 132 14.66 7.93 10.64
CA ILE A 132 13.20 7.80 10.47
C ILE A 132 12.64 8.86 9.53
N VAL A 133 13.11 10.12 9.61
CA VAL A 133 12.75 11.16 8.64
C VAL A 133 13.11 10.72 7.23
N SER A 134 14.33 10.18 7.04
CA SER A 134 14.78 9.68 5.75
C SER A 134 13.96 8.46 5.30
N MET A 135 13.63 7.56 6.22
CA MET A 135 12.81 6.39 5.95
C MET A 135 11.41 6.78 5.44
N ILE A 136 10.70 7.68 6.14
CA ILE A 136 9.36 8.13 5.74
C ILE A 136 9.42 8.75 4.33
N SER A 137 10.27 9.76 4.13
CA SER A 137 10.36 10.45 2.83
C SER A 137 10.78 9.51 1.70
N ARG A 138 11.64 8.53 1.98
CA ARG A 138 12.07 7.58 0.95
C ARG A 138 11.00 6.54 0.65
N ILE A 139 10.21 6.12 1.63
CA ILE A 139 9.07 5.22 1.42
C ILE A 139 8.03 5.90 0.54
N GLU A 140 7.63 7.15 0.84
CA GLU A 140 6.73 7.95 -0.02
C GLU A 140 7.20 7.94 -1.48
N ARG A 141 8.49 8.18 -1.69
CA ARG A 141 9.07 8.19 -3.03
C ARG A 141 9.10 6.81 -3.68
N ILE A 142 9.37 5.74 -2.93
CA ILE A 142 9.33 4.36 -3.46
C ILE A 142 7.89 3.97 -3.85
N LEU A 143 6.90 4.38 -3.05
CA LEU A 143 5.49 4.20 -3.39
C LEU A 143 5.19 4.89 -4.71
N ALA A 144 5.50 6.18 -4.85
CA ALA A 144 5.22 6.94 -6.06
C ALA A 144 5.98 6.44 -7.32
N GLU A 145 7.24 6.01 -7.18
CA GLU A 145 8.09 5.65 -8.33
C GLU A 145 7.96 4.18 -8.77
N HIS A 146 7.62 3.27 -7.86
CA HIS A 146 7.78 1.83 -8.10
C HIS A 146 6.58 0.96 -7.71
N LEU A 147 5.76 1.39 -6.74
CA LEU A 147 4.71 0.54 -6.15
C LEU A 147 3.29 1.11 -6.32
N GLY A 148 3.16 2.37 -6.73
CA GLY A 148 1.91 3.01 -7.10
C GLY A 148 1.49 2.59 -8.50
N ASN A 149 0.33 1.96 -8.60
CA ASN A 149 -0.39 1.68 -9.84
C ASN A 149 -1.69 2.46 -9.85
#